data_AF-A0A9D5T0R1-F1
#
_entry.id   AF-A0A9D5T0R1-F1
#
_cell.length_a   1.000
_cell.length_b   1.000
_cell.length_c   1.000
_cell.angle_alpha   90.00
_cell.angle_beta   90.00
_cell.angle_gamma   90.00
#
_symmetry.space_group_name_H-M   'P 1'
#
loop_
_entity.id
_entity.type
_entity.pdbx_description
1 polymer ?
#
loop_
_entity_poly.entity_id
_entity_poly.type
_entity_poly.pdbx_seq_one_letter_code
_entity_poly.pdbx_strand_id
1 'polypeptide(L)'
;MKEKQKISSGNQITFLIISFFLAALLVFTSVLVVAQITFFNDREILTKVSQTTYLSQLNEDVTRSCHSIAAKYGVDYGVVSKVITPSRIETDMSVYFNSISSENPEAAESTIDTKRIEENLYSSFVNDKNNPIEPAVAEKAASLIATSYKETLILEHLESFYKFADDQDAIINYVFWFLAITLVVLAYLLIYKNTSRKKHRLLRKFSVVFSSAGFTIIVLSMIVKFSEILEKITFYSSEREYNIFMKIFDDCVNSFTFVGAMYVVLGALLMALWYYTVVAGKRDSLFK
;
A
#
# COMPACT_ATOMS: atom_id res chain seq x y z
N MET A 1 14.06 -61.01 7.32
CA MET A 1 14.87 -60.26 6.33
C MET A 1 14.30 -58.86 6.18
N LYS A 2 15.08 -57.82 6.52
CA LYS A 2 14.68 -56.40 6.44
C LYS A 2 14.94 -55.90 5.03
N GLU A 3 13.92 -55.92 4.17
CA GLU A 3 13.97 -55.23 2.89
C GLU A 3 13.84 -53.73 3.16
N LYS A 4 14.99 -53.06 3.34
CA LYS A 4 15.06 -51.60 3.38
C LYS A 4 14.56 -51.10 2.03
N GLN A 5 13.32 -50.58 2.00
CA GLN A 5 12.80 -49.75 0.92
C GLN A 5 13.83 -48.67 0.59
N LYS A 6 14.64 -48.91 -0.45
CA LYS A 6 15.50 -47.92 -1.08
C LYS A 6 14.58 -46.98 -1.84
N ILE A 7 13.96 -46.05 -1.11
CA ILE A 7 13.28 -44.90 -1.72
C ILE A 7 14.38 -44.21 -2.53
N SER A 8 14.29 -44.30 -3.86
CA SER A 8 15.20 -43.64 -4.79
C SER A 8 15.38 -42.18 -4.35
N SER A 9 16.61 -41.84 -3.94
CA SER A 9 17.04 -40.53 -3.45
C SER A 9 16.67 -39.40 -4.42
N GLY A 10 16.65 -39.68 -5.73
CA GLY A 10 16.24 -38.71 -6.76
C GLY A 10 14.81 -38.22 -6.60
N ASN A 11 13.86 -39.08 -6.23
CA ASN A 11 12.48 -38.66 -6.03
C ASN A 11 12.33 -37.70 -4.85
N GLN A 12 13.06 -37.93 -3.75
CA GLN A 12 13.02 -37.04 -2.58
C GLN A 12 13.59 -35.66 -2.89
N ILE A 13 14.69 -35.59 -3.64
CA ILE A 13 15.32 -34.33 -4.06
C ILE A 13 14.37 -33.53 -4.94
N THR A 14 13.77 -34.15 -5.97
CA THR A 14 12.82 -33.44 -6.84
C THR A 14 11.61 -32.89 -6.07
N PHE A 15 11.14 -33.60 -5.04
CA PHE A 15 10.04 -33.10 -4.20
C PHE A 15 10.43 -31.91 -3.35
N LEU A 16 11.62 -31.92 -2.78
CA LEU A 16 12.13 -30.82 -1.97
C LEU A 16 12.25 -29.56 -2.84
N ILE A 17 12.80 -29.72 -4.05
CA ILE A 17 12.92 -28.65 -5.05
C ILE A 17 11.54 -28.08 -5.43
N ILE A 18 10.56 -28.92 -5.80
CA ILE A 18 9.22 -28.42 -6.17
C ILE A 18 8.53 -27.74 -4.99
N SER A 19 8.66 -28.28 -3.77
CA SER A 19 8.04 -27.69 -2.58
C SER A 19 8.69 -26.34 -2.23
N PHE A 20 9.99 -26.21 -2.41
CA PHE A 20 10.71 -24.95 -2.25
C PHE A 20 10.23 -23.89 -3.24
N PHE A 21 10.16 -24.21 -4.54
CA PHE A 21 9.65 -23.27 -5.54
C PHE A 21 8.19 -22.88 -5.30
N LEU A 22 7.34 -23.83 -4.87
CA LEU A 22 5.95 -23.54 -4.56
C LEU A 22 5.83 -22.62 -3.33
N ALA A 23 6.65 -22.82 -2.30
CA ALA A 23 6.70 -21.93 -1.14
C ALA A 23 7.21 -20.53 -1.53
N ALA A 24 8.27 -20.45 -2.33
CA ALA A 24 8.78 -19.17 -2.82
C ALA A 24 7.73 -18.42 -3.64
N LEU A 25 7.02 -19.09 -4.55
CA LEU A 25 5.93 -18.49 -5.33
C LEU A 25 4.77 -18.01 -4.46
N LEU A 26 4.42 -18.75 -3.40
CA LEU A 26 3.44 -18.28 -2.43
C LEU A 26 3.89 -17.00 -1.75
N VAL A 27 5.18 -16.89 -1.38
CA VAL A 27 5.74 -15.65 -0.82
C VAL A 27 5.64 -14.50 -1.83
N PHE A 28 6.12 -14.69 -3.07
CA PHE A 28 6.06 -13.65 -4.11
C PHE A 28 4.62 -13.21 -4.42
N THR A 29 3.69 -14.16 -4.54
CA THR A 29 2.28 -13.86 -4.78
C THR A 29 1.70 -13.07 -3.61
N SER A 30 2.07 -13.42 -2.38
CA SER A 30 1.60 -12.70 -1.19
C SER A 30 2.16 -11.28 -1.12
N VAL A 31 3.40 -11.06 -1.56
CA VAL A 31 3.99 -9.72 -1.69
C VAL A 31 3.19 -8.86 -2.65
N LEU A 32 2.84 -9.39 -3.82
CA LEU A 32 2.03 -8.64 -4.78
C LEU A 32 0.63 -8.36 -4.26
N VAL A 33 -0.03 -9.34 -3.65
CA VAL A 33 -1.38 -9.16 -3.08
C VAL A 33 -1.35 -8.12 -1.97
N VAL A 34 -0.39 -8.20 -1.04
CA VAL A 34 -0.27 -7.23 0.06
C VAL A 34 0.04 -5.82 -0.49
N ALA A 35 0.91 -5.70 -1.48
CA ALA A 35 1.19 -4.42 -2.13
C ALA A 35 -0.06 -3.84 -2.81
N GLN A 36 -0.85 -4.68 -3.50
CA GLN A 36 -2.09 -4.24 -4.16
C GLN A 36 -3.14 -3.76 -3.17
N ILE A 37 -3.33 -4.43 -2.03
CA ILE A 37 -4.35 -4.03 -1.05
C ILE A 37 -3.92 -2.83 -0.19
N THR A 38 -2.63 -2.50 -0.16
CA THR A 38 -2.07 -1.42 0.68
C THR A 38 -1.57 -0.25 -0.15
N PHE A 39 -0.41 -0.38 -0.79
CA PHE A 39 0.26 0.69 -1.54
C PHE A 39 -0.49 1.10 -2.80
N PHE A 40 -1.11 0.17 -3.52
CA PHE A 40 -1.84 0.46 -4.76
C PHE A 40 -3.36 0.54 -4.56
N ASN A 41 -3.82 0.74 -3.32
CA ASN A 41 -5.24 0.83 -3.01
C ASN A 41 -5.62 2.26 -2.61
N ASP A 42 -6.30 2.94 -3.52
CA ASP A 42 -6.78 4.33 -3.34
C ASP A 42 -7.58 4.52 -2.08
N ARG A 43 -8.46 3.55 -1.78
CA ARG A 43 -9.32 3.62 -0.60
C ARG A 43 -8.50 3.55 0.68
N GLU A 44 -7.43 2.76 0.68
CA GLU A 44 -6.56 2.64 1.85
C GLU A 44 -5.80 3.95 2.07
N ILE A 45 -5.22 4.53 1.01
CA ILE A 45 -4.50 5.80 1.05
C ILE A 45 -5.43 6.94 1.54
N LEU A 46 -6.61 7.08 0.94
CA LEU A 46 -7.64 8.04 1.36
C LEU A 46 -8.06 7.85 2.83
N THR A 47 -8.18 6.60 3.26
CA THR A 47 -8.50 6.28 4.66
C THR A 47 -7.37 6.72 5.59
N LYS A 48 -6.09 6.57 5.21
CA LYS A 48 -4.97 7.04 6.06
C LYS A 48 -4.87 8.56 6.12
N VAL A 49 -5.14 9.26 5.03
CA VAL A 49 -5.24 10.71 5.00
C VAL A 49 -6.26 11.19 6.05
N SER A 50 -7.45 10.59 6.09
CA SER A 50 -8.50 10.96 7.06
C SER A 50 -8.21 10.54 8.50
N GLN A 51 -7.42 9.48 8.71
CA GLN A 51 -7.06 8.95 10.03
C GLN A 51 -5.77 9.55 10.63
N THR A 52 -5.11 10.47 9.93
CA THR A 52 -3.88 11.12 10.39
C THR A 52 -4.12 12.59 10.67
N THR A 53 -3.15 13.27 11.30
CA THR A 53 -3.14 14.72 11.47
C THR A 53 -2.84 15.46 10.16
N TYR A 54 -2.92 14.78 9.01
CA TYR A 54 -2.59 15.35 7.71
C TYR A 54 -3.40 16.59 7.40
N LEU A 55 -4.73 16.54 7.50
CA LEU A 55 -5.59 17.70 7.21
C LEU A 55 -5.33 18.86 8.18
N SER A 56 -5.04 18.59 9.45
CA SER A 56 -4.68 19.64 10.40
C SER A 56 -3.32 20.29 10.08
N GLN A 57 -2.31 19.49 9.72
CA GLN A 57 -0.99 19.99 9.34
C GLN A 57 -1.05 20.75 8.01
N LEU A 58 -1.78 20.23 7.02
CA LEU A 58 -2.04 20.90 5.75
C LEU A 58 -2.73 22.25 5.95
N ASN A 59 -3.75 22.32 6.81
CA ASN A 59 -4.39 23.58 7.15
C ASN A 59 -3.40 24.58 7.73
N GLU A 60 -2.51 24.14 8.63
CA GLU A 60 -1.48 25.00 9.22
C GLU A 60 -0.45 25.47 8.17
N ASP A 61 0.00 24.58 7.29
CA ASP A 61 0.95 24.89 6.23
C ASP A 61 0.37 25.89 5.22
N VAL A 62 -0.84 25.64 4.74
CA VAL A 62 -1.55 26.54 3.81
C VAL A 62 -1.76 27.89 4.45
N THR A 63 -2.23 27.92 5.70
CA THR A 63 -2.45 29.17 6.45
C THR A 63 -1.14 29.93 6.59
N ARG A 64 -0.07 29.27 7.06
CA ARG A 64 1.26 29.88 7.26
C ARG A 64 1.83 30.42 5.95
N SER A 65 1.75 29.66 4.86
CA SER A 65 2.30 30.07 3.57
C SER A 65 1.52 31.26 2.98
N CYS A 66 0.19 31.15 2.93
CA CYS A 66 -0.67 32.20 2.40
C CYS A 66 -0.59 33.49 3.23
N HIS A 67 -0.56 33.38 4.56
CA HIS A 67 -0.39 34.52 5.47
C HIS A 67 0.99 35.15 5.34
N SER A 68 2.05 34.37 5.17
CA SER A 68 3.40 34.90 4.94
C SER A 68 3.47 35.76 3.67
N ILE A 69 2.82 35.31 2.58
CA ILE A 69 2.71 36.09 1.35
C ILE A 69 1.84 37.33 1.57
N ALA A 70 0.68 37.19 2.21
CA ALA A 70 -0.22 38.30 2.53
C ALA A 70 0.47 39.41 3.33
N ALA A 71 1.24 39.05 4.37
CA ALA A 71 1.99 39.99 5.19
C ALA A 71 3.02 40.79 4.38
N LYS A 72 3.70 40.16 3.39
CA LYS A 72 4.66 40.85 2.50
C LYS A 72 4.00 41.93 1.65
N TYR A 73 2.71 41.77 1.36
CA TYR A 73 1.92 42.72 0.58
C TYR A 73 1.02 43.62 1.45
N GLY A 74 1.18 43.58 2.78
CA GLY A 74 0.41 44.41 3.70
C GLY A 74 -1.07 44.01 3.81
N VAL A 75 -1.43 42.79 3.43
CA VAL A 75 -2.79 42.25 3.50
C VAL A 75 -3.06 41.68 4.90
N ASP A 76 -4.22 41.99 5.49
CA ASP A 76 -4.64 41.40 6.76
C ASP A 76 -5.00 39.90 6.62
N TYR A 77 -4.56 39.10 7.59
CA TYR A 77 -4.81 37.67 7.66
C TYR A 77 -6.31 37.34 7.70
N GLY A 78 -7.11 38.21 8.30
CA GLY A 78 -8.56 38.06 8.35
C GLY A 78 -9.23 38.09 6.98
N VAL A 79 -8.62 38.76 6.00
CA VAL A 79 -9.14 38.83 4.62
C VAL A 79 -8.83 37.54 3.86
N VAL A 80 -7.62 37.02 4.00
CA VAL A 80 -7.21 35.74 3.39
C VAL A 80 -8.01 34.57 3.96
N SER A 81 -8.22 34.55 5.28
CA SER A 81 -8.91 33.46 5.98
C SER A 81 -10.41 33.36 5.67
N LYS A 82 -11.01 34.41 5.07
CA LYS A 82 -12.39 34.35 4.55
C LYS A 82 -12.50 33.59 3.24
N VAL A 83 -11.45 33.64 2.42
CA VAL A 83 -11.42 33.00 1.09
C VAL A 83 -10.83 31.59 1.17
N ILE A 84 -9.78 31.43 1.97
CA ILE A 84 -9.10 30.16 2.24
C ILE A 84 -9.51 29.69 3.63
N THR A 85 -10.54 28.85 3.66
CA THR A 85 -11.08 28.27 4.91
C THR A 85 -10.66 26.80 5.05
N PRO A 86 -10.61 26.26 6.28
CA PRO A 86 -10.32 24.84 6.49
C PRO A 86 -11.27 23.89 5.73
N SER A 87 -12.55 24.24 5.66
CA SER A 87 -13.54 23.46 4.91
C SER A 87 -13.28 23.46 3.40
N ARG A 88 -12.78 24.57 2.86
CA ARG A 88 -12.38 24.64 1.45
C ARG A 88 -11.15 23.78 1.18
N ILE A 89 -10.13 23.86 2.05
CA ILE A 89 -8.93 23.02 1.95
C ILE A 89 -9.30 21.54 1.96
N GLU A 90 -10.19 21.13 2.87
CA GLU A 90 -10.67 19.74 2.94
C GLU A 90 -11.44 19.31 1.67
N THR A 91 -12.27 20.20 1.13
CA THR A 91 -13.03 19.95 -0.11
C THR A 91 -12.09 19.82 -1.31
N ASP A 92 -11.21 20.79 -1.51
CA ASP A 92 -10.26 20.82 -2.64
C ASP A 92 -9.31 19.62 -2.56
N MET A 93 -8.86 19.25 -1.35
CA MET A 93 -8.01 18.08 -1.14
C MET A 93 -8.76 16.77 -1.43
N SER A 94 -10.02 16.66 -1.02
CA SER A 94 -10.84 15.48 -1.32
C SER A 94 -11.06 15.31 -2.82
N VAL A 95 -11.28 16.41 -3.55
CA VAL A 95 -11.37 16.40 -5.01
C VAL A 95 -10.03 15.99 -5.62
N TYR A 96 -8.91 16.59 -5.16
CA TYR A 96 -7.57 16.27 -5.64
C TYR A 96 -7.24 14.79 -5.48
N PHE A 97 -7.42 14.20 -4.29
CA PHE A 97 -7.15 12.78 -4.09
C PHE A 97 -8.04 11.88 -4.97
N ASN A 98 -9.33 12.19 -5.09
CA ASN A 98 -10.23 11.44 -5.96
C ASN A 98 -9.77 11.50 -7.43
N SER A 99 -9.25 12.64 -7.87
CA SER A 99 -8.75 12.82 -9.23
C SER A 99 -7.43 12.09 -9.49
N ILE A 100 -6.50 12.07 -8.54
CA ILE A 100 -5.27 11.28 -8.68
C ILE A 100 -5.58 9.78 -8.75
N SER A 101 -6.57 9.31 -7.98
CA SER A 101 -7.00 7.91 -7.99
C SER A 101 -7.88 7.50 -9.18
N SER A 102 -8.26 8.44 -10.04
CA SER A 102 -9.13 8.18 -11.20
C SER A 102 -8.31 7.88 -12.45
N GLU A 103 -8.94 7.37 -13.51
CA GLU A 103 -8.33 7.07 -14.84
C GLU A 103 -7.62 8.26 -15.51
N ASN A 104 -7.58 9.45 -14.89
CA ASN A 104 -6.86 10.61 -15.41
C ASN A 104 -6.09 11.38 -14.32
N PRO A 105 -4.99 10.80 -13.79
CA PRO A 105 -4.17 11.45 -12.76
C PRO A 105 -3.58 12.78 -13.23
N GLU A 106 -3.35 12.95 -14.54
CA GLU A 106 -2.84 14.17 -15.16
C GLU A 106 -3.80 15.37 -15.02
N ALA A 107 -5.09 15.12 -14.79
CA ALA A 107 -6.07 16.17 -14.58
C ALA A 107 -6.18 16.62 -13.11
N ALA A 108 -5.53 15.92 -12.16
CA ALA A 108 -5.72 16.16 -10.74
C ALA A 108 -5.32 17.58 -10.32
N GLU A 109 -4.18 18.09 -10.80
CA GLU A 109 -3.77 19.46 -10.51
C GLU A 109 -4.75 20.53 -11.03
N SER A 110 -5.47 20.22 -12.10
CA SER A 110 -6.41 21.16 -12.72
C SER A 110 -7.72 21.30 -11.95
N THR A 111 -7.94 20.44 -10.94
CA THR A 111 -9.14 20.47 -10.10
C THR A 111 -9.12 21.55 -9.03
N ILE A 112 -7.93 22.05 -8.66
CA ILE A 112 -7.78 23.17 -7.75
C ILE A 112 -8.06 24.47 -8.52
N ASP A 113 -9.23 25.06 -8.29
CA ASP A 113 -9.70 26.28 -8.97
C ASP A 113 -8.96 27.54 -8.46
N THR A 114 -7.71 27.68 -8.89
CA THR A 114 -6.83 28.81 -8.53
C THR A 114 -7.36 30.14 -9.04
N LYS A 115 -8.01 30.17 -10.21
CA LYS A 115 -8.60 31.40 -10.77
C LYS A 115 -9.69 31.95 -9.88
N ARG A 116 -10.61 31.11 -9.42
CA ARG A 116 -11.65 31.55 -8.49
C ARG A 116 -11.09 31.95 -7.13
N ILE A 117 -9.98 31.36 -6.68
CA ILE A 117 -9.29 31.81 -5.46
C ILE A 117 -8.71 33.19 -5.67
N GLU A 118 -7.99 33.39 -6.77
CA GLU A 118 -7.37 34.65 -7.16
C GLU A 118 -8.42 35.77 -7.28
N GLU A 119 -9.53 35.55 -7.98
CA GLU A 119 -10.63 36.51 -8.12
C GLU A 119 -11.27 36.90 -6.77
N ASN A 120 -11.50 35.90 -5.90
CA ASN A 120 -12.07 36.14 -4.57
C ASN A 120 -11.09 36.86 -3.63
N LEU A 121 -9.80 36.55 -3.71
CA LEU A 121 -8.76 37.25 -2.95
C LEU A 121 -8.63 38.68 -3.43
N TYR A 122 -8.50 38.89 -4.75
CA TYR A 122 -8.41 40.21 -5.35
C TYR A 122 -9.61 41.09 -4.96
N SER A 123 -10.83 40.58 -5.13
CA SER A 123 -12.04 41.32 -4.74
C SER A 123 -12.09 41.58 -3.23
N SER A 124 -11.60 40.67 -2.40
CA SER A 124 -11.54 40.88 -0.94
C SER A 124 -10.48 41.91 -0.53
N PHE A 125 -9.35 42.00 -1.25
CA PHE A 125 -8.27 42.96 -0.99
C PHE A 125 -8.64 44.38 -1.42
N VAL A 126 -9.25 44.53 -2.59
CA VAL A 126 -9.63 45.85 -3.14
C VAL A 126 -10.83 46.45 -2.40
N ASN A 127 -11.73 45.61 -1.87
CA ASN A 127 -12.93 46.06 -1.15
C ASN A 127 -12.74 46.12 0.38
N ASP A 128 -11.54 45.83 0.90
CA ASP A 128 -11.27 45.96 2.33
C ASP A 128 -11.27 47.44 2.73
N LYS A 129 -12.31 47.85 3.46
CA LYS A 129 -12.49 49.22 3.93
C LYS A 129 -11.47 49.62 5.01
N ASN A 130 -10.84 48.65 5.67
CA ASN A 130 -9.92 48.90 6.78
C ASN A 130 -8.48 49.09 6.29
N ASN A 131 -8.11 48.47 5.17
CA ASN A 131 -6.77 48.57 4.59
C ASN A 131 -6.82 48.34 3.06
N PRO A 132 -7.27 49.34 2.30
CA PRO A 132 -7.40 49.21 0.86
C PRO A 132 -6.02 49.11 0.19
N ILE A 133 -5.84 48.08 -0.61
CA ILE A 133 -4.59 47.81 -1.33
C ILE A 133 -4.73 48.29 -2.77
N GLU A 134 -3.65 48.83 -3.33
CA GLU A 134 -3.62 49.24 -4.73
C GLU A 134 -3.94 48.04 -5.67
N PRO A 135 -4.80 48.20 -6.69
CA PRO A 135 -5.25 47.10 -7.54
C PRO A 135 -4.12 46.23 -8.11
N ALA A 136 -3.04 46.83 -8.61
CA ALA A 136 -1.91 46.08 -9.16
C ALA A 136 -1.17 45.24 -8.09
N VAL A 137 -1.12 45.73 -6.85
CA VAL A 137 -0.52 45.02 -5.72
C VAL A 137 -1.45 43.91 -5.24
N ALA A 138 -2.76 44.17 -5.20
CA ALA A 138 -3.79 43.19 -4.85
C ALA A 138 -3.82 42.02 -5.85
N GLU A 139 -3.72 42.30 -7.15
CA GLU A 139 -3.68 41.30 -8.22
C GLU A 139 -2.45 40.40 -8.05
N LYS A 140 -1.26 41.00 -7.88
CA LYS A 140 -0.02 40.24 -7.66
C LYS A 140 -0.06 39.40 -6.39
N ALA A 141 -0.58 39.96 -5.29
CA ALA A 141 -0.72 39.24 -4.03
C ALA A 141 -1.70 38.06 -4.16
N ALA A 142 -2.86 38.28 -4.79
CA ALA A 142 -3.86 37.25 -5.01
C ALA A 142 -3.32 36.10 -5.87
N SER A 143 -2.60 36.42 -6.95
CA SER A 143 -1.98 35.45 -7.84
C SER A 143 -0.94 34.57 -7.12
N LEU A 144 -0.05 35.19 -6.33
CA LEU A 144 0.97 34.47 -5.57
C LEU A 144 0.39 33.63 -4.44
N ILE A 145 -0.64 34.12 -3.74
CA ILE A 145 -1.34 33.35 -2.71
C ILE A 145 -2.08 32.17 -3.35
N ALA A 146 -2.77 32.36 -4.47
CA ALA A 146 -3.46 31.27 -5.18
C ALA A 146 -2.48 30.21 -5.69
N THR A 147 -1.30 30.62 -6.16
CA THR A 147 -0.22 29.72 -6.59
C THR A 147 0.32 28.93 -5.40
N SER A 148 0.66 29.60 -4.30
CA SER A 148 1.18 28.94 -3.10
C SER A 148 0.14 28.02 -2.46
N TYR A 149 -1.14 28.37 -2.50
CA TYR A 149 -2.24 27.50 -2.08
C TYR A 149 -2.24 26.20 -2.87
N LYS A 150 -2.16 26.27 -4.21
CA LYS A 150 -2.09 25.08 -5.09
C LYS A 150 -0.84 24.26 -4.80
N GLU A 151 0.34 24.87 -4.76
CA GLU A 151 1.61 24.18 -4.51
C GLU A 151 1.64 23.49 -3.14
N THR A 152 1.04 24.11 -2.11
CA THR A 152 0.98 23.52 -0.76
C THR A 152 -0.02 22.37 -0.66
N LEU A 153 -1.01 22.30 -1.56
CA LEU A 153 -1.98 21.20 -1.62
C LEU A 153 -1.46 19.99 -2.41
N ILE A 154 -0.63 20.23 -3.43
CA ILE A 154 -0.14 19.17 -4.31
C ILE A 154 0.88 18.29 -3.59
N LEU A 155 0.75 16.98 -3.81
CA LEU A 155 1.67 15.95 -3.34
C LEU A 155 2.42 15.39 -4.54
N GLU A 156 3.47 16.07 -4.99
CA GLU A 156 4.23 15.71 -6.21
C GLU A 156 4.70 14.24 -6.23
N HIS A 157 5.15 13.74 -5.08
CA HIS A 157 5.59 12.36 -4.93
C HIS A 157 4.44 11.35 -5.02
N LEU A 158 3.26 11.72 -4.54
CA LEU A 158 2.09 10.85 -4.58
C LEU A 158 1.54 10.77 -6.01
N GLU A 159 1.47 11.88 -6.73
CA GLU A 159 1.09 11.90 -8.14
C GLU A 159 2.04 11.06 -9.00
N SER A 160 3.35 11.20 -8.80
CA SER A 160 4.37 10.40 -9.47
C SER A 160 4.22 8.90 -9.17
N PHE A 161 3.89 8.56 -7.91
CA PHE A 161 3.65 7.19 -7.50
C PHE A 161 2.40 6.60 -8.17
N TYR A 162 1.31 7.36 -8.26
CA TYR A 162 0.07 6.91 -8.90
C TYR A 162 0.19 6.75 -10.41
N LYS A 163 0.88 7.68 -11.08
CA LYS A 163 1.21 7.53 -12.51
C LYS A 163 2.04 6.27 -12.75
N PHE A 164 3.05 6.03 -11.90
CA PHE A 164 3.82 4.80 -11.98
C PHE A 164 2.97 3.55 -11.73
N ALA A 165 2.04 3.58 -10.79
CA ALA A 165 1.13 2.47 -10.52
C ALA A 165 0.25 2.17 -11.74
N ASP A 166 -0.42 3.17 -12.30
CA ASP A 166 -1.31 3.05 -13.46
C ASP A 166 -0.56 2.56 -14.71
N ASP A 167 0.62 3.13 -14.99
CA ASP A 167 1.50 2.70 -16.09
C ASP A 167 1.93 1.23 -15.95
N GLN A 168 2.05 0.74 -14.72
CA GLN A 168 2.49 -0.62 -14.43
C GLN A 168 1.33 -1.59 -14.17
N ASP A 169 0.07 -1.14 -14.11
CA ASP A 169 -1.05 -1.99 -13.72
C ASP A 169 -1.24 -3.18 -14.65
N ALA A 170 -1.09 -2.97 -15.96
CA ALA A 170 -1.11 -4.05 -16.92
C ALA A 170 0.01 -5.07 -16.64
N ILE A 171 1.23 -4.59 -16.37
CA ILE A 171 2.40 -5.44 -16.09
C ILE A 171 2.21 -6.20 -14.78
N ILE A 172 1.76 -5.54 -13.72
CA ILE A 172 1.48 -6.14 -12.41
C ILE A 172 0.42 -7.24 -12.57
N ASN A 173 -0.65 -6.98 -13.32
CA ASN A 173 -1.70 -7.96 -13.61
C ASN A 173 -1.15 -9.16 -14.40
N TYR A 174 -0.32 -8.94 -15.41
CA TYR A 174 0.32 -10.04 -16.16
C TYR A 174 1.22 -10.88 -15.27
N VAL A 175 2.04 -10.25 -14.43
CA VAL A 175 2.92 -10.94 -13.47
C VAL A 175 2.09 -11.75 -12.47
N PHE A 176 1.00 -11.18 -11.96
CA PHE A 176 0.09 -11.88 -11.04
C PHE A 176 -0.52 -13.13 -11.69
N TRP A 177 -1.08 -13.00 -12.90
CA TRP A 177 -1.63 -14.15 -13.62
C TRP A 177 -0.58 -15.21 -13.94
N PHE A 178 0.63 -14.80 -14.35
CA PHE A 178 1.74 -15.69 -14.59
C PHE A 178 2.13 -16.48 -13.33
N LEU A 179 2.23 -15.82 -12.17
CA LEU A 179 2.52 -16.45 -10.89
C LEU A 179 1.39 -17.40 -10.47
N ALA A 180 0.13 -17.00 -10.63
CA ALA A 180 -1.03 -17.83 -10.32
C ALA A 180 -1.06 -19.11 -11.16
N ILE A 181 -0.86 -19.00 -12.48
CA ILE A 181 -0.76 -20.15 -13.38
C ILE A 181 0.41 -21.06 -12.98
N THR A 182 1.58 -20.48 -12.70
CA THR A 182 2.77 -21.24 -12.29
C THR A 182 2.53 -22.00 -10.99
N LEU A 183 1.84 -21.38 -10.02
CA LEU A 183 1.45 -21.99 -8.75
C LEU A 183 0.53 -23.19 -8.99
N VAL A 184 -0.50 -23.04 -9.84
CA VAL A 184 -1.41 -24.13 -10.21
C VAL A 184 -0.67 -25.28 -10.90
N VAL A 185 0.23 -24.97 -11.84
CA VAL A 185 1.04 -25.97 -12.55
C VAL A 185 1.94 -26.74 -11.59
N LEU A 186 2.64 -26.06 -10.68
CA LEU A 186 3.50 -26.73 -9.70
C LEU A 186 2.70 -27.54 -8.68
N ALA A 187 1.54 -27.03 -8.23
CA ALA A 187 0.64 -27.78 -7.38
C ALA A 187 0.13 -29.05 -8.09
N TYR A 188 -0.26 -28.94 -9.36
CA TYR A 188 -0.64 -30.08 -10.19
C TYR A 188 0.49 -31.09 -10.35
N LEU A 189 1.72 -30.66 -10.65
CA LEU A 189 2.89 -31.55 -10.73
C LEU A 189 3.17 -32.25 -9.40
N LEU A 190 2.99 -31.55 -8.28
CA LEU A 190 3.11 -32.13 -6.93
C LEU A 190 2.06 -33.21 -6.68
N ILE A 191 0.83 -33.00 -7.15
CA ILE A 191 -0.27 -33.97 -7.06
C ILE A 191 0.00 -35.16 -7.99
N TYR A 192 0.24 -34.91 -9.28
CA TYR A 192 0.46 -35.92 -10.32
C TYR A 192 1.61 -36.87 -9.98
N LYS A 193 2.77 -36.36 -9.56
CA LYS A 193 3.91 -37.21 -9.13
C LYS A 193 3.64 -38.02 -7.86
N ASN A 194 2.56 -37.74 -7.15
CA ASN A 194 2.17 -38.41 -5.91
C ASN A 194 0.86 -39.19 -6.05
N THR A 195 0.21 -39.23 -7.22
CA THR A 195 -1.06 -39.95 -7.45
C THR A 195 -0.95 -41.44 -7.11
N SER A 196 0.23 -42.04 -7.27
CA SER A 196 0.50 -43.44 -6.86
C SER A 196 0.74 -43.63 -5.35
N ARG A 197 0.73 -42.55 -4.56
CA ARG A 197 1.06 -42.54 -3.12
C ARG A 197 -0.15 -42.10 -2.31
N LYS A 198 -0.36 -42.73 -1.15
CA LYS A 198 -1.53 -42.49 -0.26
C LYS A 198 -1.73 -40.97 0.00
N LYS A 199 -2.99 -40.50 -0.05
CA LYS A 199 -3.41 -39.09 0.12
C LYS A 199 -2.75 -38.36 1.29
N HIS A 200 -2.46 -39.06 2.40
CA HIS A 200 -1.75 -38.50 3.55
C HIS A 200 -0.38 -37.89 3.18
N ARG A 201 0.36 -38.45 2.20
CA ARG A 201 1.67 -37.90 1.80
C ARG A 201 1.55 -36.55 1.08
N LEU A 202 0.39 -36.20 0.53
CA LEU A 202 0.14 -34.87 -0.04
C LEU A 202 -0.12 -33.84 1.05
N LEU A 203 -0.96 -34.18 2.04
CA LEU A 203 -1.26 -33.29 3.17
C LEU A 203 0.01 -32.84 3.91
N ARG A 204 0.93 -33.78 4.18
CA ARG A 204 2.22 -33.45 4.79
C ARG A 204 3.05 -32.48 3.93
N LYS A 205 3.03 -32.62 2.60
CA LYS A 205 3.82 -31.76 1.72
C LYS A 205 3.25 -30.34 1.66
N PHE A 206 1.94 -30.21 1.48
CA PHE A 206 1.30 -28.89 1.52
C PHE A 206 1.46 -28.23 2.88
N SER A 207 1.37 -28.99 3.98
CA SER A 207 1.67 -28.48 5.32
C SER A 207 3.06 -27.85 5.41
N VAL A 208 4.09 -28.53 4.88
CA VAL A 208 5.46 -27.98 4.84
C VAL A 208 5.53 -26.72 3.99
N VAL A 209 4.93 -26.71 2.79
CA VAL A 209 4.93 -25.56 1.87
C VAL A 209 4.29 -24.32 2.51
N PHE A 210 3.08 -24.46 3.06
CA PHE A 210 2.37 -23.36 3.70
C PHE A 210 3.09 -22.89 4.98
N SER A 211 3.57 -23.81 5.81
CA SER A 211 4.34 -23.45 7.01
C SER A 211 5.62 -22.69 6.63
N SER A 212 6.38 -23.17 5.64
CA SER A 212 7.62 -22.51 5.21
C SER A 212 7.36 -21.12 4.62
N ALA A 213 6.33 -20.97 3.79
CA ALA A 213 5.95 -19.66 3.26
C ALA A 213 5.51 -18.72 4.40
N GLY A 214 4.66 -19.19 5.31
CA GLY A 214 4.17 -18.41 6.45
C GLY A 214 5.30 -17.92 7.36
N PHE A 215 6.20 -18.82 7.77
CA PHE A 215 7.36 -18.42 8.58
C PHE A 215 8.29 -17.47 7.84
N THR A 216 8.51 -17.67 6.54
CA THR A 216 9.36 -16.76 5.74
C THR A 216 8.78 -15.35 5.70
N ILE A 217 7.47 -15.24 5.46
CA ILE A 217 6.77 -13.95 5.46
C ILE A 217 6.87 -13.28 6.84
N ILE A 218 6.56 -13.99 7.92
CA ILE A 218 6.61 -13.45 9.28
C ILE A 218 8.03 -12.95 9.62
N VAL A 219 9.06 -13.75 9.32
CA VAL A 219 10.45 -13.38 9.57
C VAL A 219 10.83 -12.15 8.76
N LEU A 220 10.44 -12.08 7.48
CA LEU A 220 10.71 -10.91 6.64
C LEU A 220 10.03 -9.65 7.20
N SER A 221 8.76 -9.75 7.60
CA SER A 221 8.03 -8.63 8.24
C SER A 221 8.70 -8.16 9.52
N MET A 222 9.16 -9.08 10.37
CA MET A 222 9.88 -8.73 11.59
C MET A 222 11.21 -8.04 11.28
N ILE A 223 12.00 -8.57 10.33
CA ILE A 223 13.26 -7.95 9.92
C ILE A 223 13.00 -6.51 9.48
N VAL A 224 12.02 -6.30 8.61
CA VAL A 224 11.65 -4.97 8.13
C VAL A 224 11.28 -4.05 9.30
N LYS A 225 10.42 -4.52 10.22
CA LYS A 225 9.98 -3.74 11.39
C LYS A 225 11.12 -3.34 12.33
N PHE A 226 12.13 -4.18 12.50
CA PHE A 226 13.25 -3.92 13.41
C PHE A 226 14.46 -3.28 12.74
N SER A 227 14.49 -3.19 11.41
CA SER A 227 15.68 -2.79 10.68
C SER A 227 15.98 -1.29 10.70
N GLU A 228 15.09 -0.44 11.25
CA GLU A 228 15.16 1.04 11.20
C GLU A 228 15.39 1.59 9.77
N ILE A 229 15.24 0.75 8.72
CA ILE A 229 15.51 1.14 7.32
C ILE A 229 14.63 2.33 6.93
N LEU A 230 13.43 2.41 7.50
CA LEU A 230 12.45 3.46 7.25
C LEU A 230 12.80 4.81 7.86
N GLU A 231 13.45 4.82 9.04
CA GLU A 231 13.91 6.07 9.66
C GLU A 231 15.01 6.74 8.82
N LYS A 232 15.64 5.98 7.92
CA LYS A 232 16.69 6.46 7.00
C LYS A 232 16.16 6.87 5.62
N ILE A 233 14.86 6.72 5.35
CA ILE A 233 14.24 7.17 4.10
C ILE A 233 13.89 8.65 4.24
N THR A 234 14.86 9.54 4.01
CA THR A 234 14.73 11.01 4.03
C THR A 234 14.08 11.61 2.77
N PHE A 235 13.33 10.82 2.00
CA PHE A 235 12.84 11.21 0.68
C PHE A 235 11.54 12.05 0.69
N TYR A 236 10.96 12.35 1.86
CA TYR A 236 9.67 13.05 1.94
C TYR A 236 9.86 14.55 2.15
N SER A 237 9.15 15.35 1.36
CA SER A 237 9.24 16.82 1.35
C SER A 237 8.64 17.46 2.60
N SER A 238 7.77 16.75 3.32
CA SER A 238 7.06 17.28 4.49
C SER A 238 6.80 16.21 5.57
N GLU A 239 6.71 16.65 6.83
CA GLU A 239 6.41 15.76 7.98
C GLU A 239 5.04 15.07 7.82
N ARG A 240 4.07 15.77 7.22
CA ARG A 240 2.73 15.24 6.92
C ARG A 240 2.76 14.09 5.91
N GLU A 241 3.61 14.18 4.88
CA GLU A 241 3.81 13.12 3.88
C GLU A 241 4.48 11.91 4.50
N TYR A 242 5.52 12.16 5.31
CA TYR A 242 6.21 11.11 6.05
C TYR A 242 5.24 10.33 6.95
N ASN A 243 4.38 11.02 7.70
CA ASN A 243 3.42 10.40 8.61
C ASN A 243 2.38 9.53 7.89
N ILE A 244 1.88 9.97 6.72
CA ILE A 244 0.99 9.13 5.90
C ILE A 244 1.73 7.89 5.40
N PHE A 245 2.92 8.09 4.82
CA PHE A 245 3.69 6.99 4.25
C PHE A 245 4.04 5.94 5.30
N MET A 246 4.51 6.37 6.47
CA MET A 246 4.83 5.47 7.58
C MET A 246 3.61 4.68 8.04
N LYS A 247 2.43 5.30 8.06
CA LYS A 247 1.18 4.60 8.43
C LYS A 247 0.78 3.55 7.40
N ILE A 248 0.86 3.88 6.11
CA ILE A 248 0.61 2.91 5.02
C ILE A 248 1.63 1.76 5.10
N PHE A 249 2.89 2.08 5.36
CA PHE A 249 3.95 1.11 5.49
C PHE A 249 3.72 0.16 6.67
N ASP A 250 3.36 0.69 7.84
CA ASP A 250 3.04 -0.11 9.03
C ASP A 250 1.88 -1.07 8.74
N ASP A 251 0.83 -0.61 8.05
CA ASP A 251 -0.29 -1.46 7.66
C ASP A 251 0.10 -2.53 6.63
N CYS A 252 1.04 -2.21 5.73
CA CYS A 252 1.64 -3.20 4.83
C CYS A 252 2.40 -4.29 5.60
N VAL A 253 3.26 -3.92 6.56
CA VAL A 253 3.99 -4.87 7.41
C VAL A 253 3.05 -5.71 8.28
N ASN A 254 2.00 -5.09 8.83
CA ASN A 254 0.98 -5.80 9.60
C ASN A 254 0.19 -6.79 8.71
N SER A 255 -0.14 -6.39 7.49
CA SER A 255 -0.80 -7.25 6.50
C SER A 255 0.07 -8.46 6.14
N PHE A 256 1.37 -8.27 5.94
CA PHE A 256 2.30 -9.40 5.76
C PHE A 256 2.30 -10.33 6.96
N THR A 257 2.37 -9.79 8.17
CA THR A 257 2.35 -10.59 9.40
C THR A 257 1.06 -11.42 9.50
N PHE A 258 -0.08 -10.83 9.15
CA PHE A 258 -1.38 -11.49 9.13
C PHE A 258 -1.45 -12.62 8.08
N VAL A 259 -1.04 -12.36 6.84
CA VAL A 259 -0.99 -13.38 5.76
C VAL A 259 -0.05 -14.52 6.13
N GLY A 260 1.12 -14.19 6.69
CA GLY A 260 2.08 -15.17 7.19
C GLY A 260 1.48 -16.06 8.27
N ALA A 261 0.77 -15.47 9.24
CA ALA A 261 0.06 -16.20 10.29
C ALA A 261 -1.03 -17.13 9.72
N MET A 262 -1.81 -16.67 8.73
CA MET A 262 -2.81 -17.50 8.05
C MET A 262 -2.18 -18.75 7.42
N TYR A 263 -1.02 -18.61 6.76
CA TYR A 263 -0.32 -19.75 6.18
C TYR A 263 0.23 -20.72 7.23
N VAL A 264 0.73 -20.22 8.36
CA VAL A 264 1.16 -21.08 9.47
C VAL A 264 -0.02 -21.88 10.03
N VAL A 265 -1.17 -21.21 10.25
CA VAL A 265 -2.40 -21.88 10.73
C VAL A 265 -2.87 -22.93 9.72
N LEU A 266 -2.91 -22.60 8.42
CA LEU A 266 -3.27 -23.55 7.37
C LEU A 266 -2.30 -24.74 7.31
N GLY A 267 -1.00 -24.46 7.45
CA GLY A 267 0.05 -25.47 7.53
C GLY A 267 -0.14 -26.42 8.72
N ALA A 268 -0.49 -25.88 9.90
CA ALA A 268 -0.77 -26.65 11.11
C ALA A 268 -2.03 -27.51 10.96
N LEU A 269 -3.11 -26.98 10.38
CA LEU A 269 -4.33 -27.73 10.10
C LEU A 269 -4.07 -28.90 9.15
N LEU A 270 -3.30 -28.67 8.08
CA LEU A 270 -2.90 -29.74 7.15
C LEU A 270 -2.02 -30.80 7.83
N MET A 271 -1.17 -30.40 8.77
CA MET A 271 -0.37 -31.34 9.57
C MET A 271 -1.22 -32.17 10.51
N ALA A 272 -2.22 -31.57 11.17
CA ALA A 272 -3.15 -32.26 12.05
C ALA A 272 -4.02 -33.27 11.26
N LEU A 273 -4.54 -32.87 10.09
CA LEU A 273 -5.25 -33.76 9.18
C LEU A 273 -4.37 -34.91 8.68
N TRP A 274 -3.10 -34.63 8.37
CA TRP A 274 -2.14 -35.66 8.04
C TRP A 274 -1.97 -36.68 9.19
N TYR A 275 -1.76 -36.20 10.41
CA TYR A 275 -1.62 -37.05 11.59
C TYR A 275 -2.85 -37.94 11.79
N TYR A 276 -4.04 -37.36 11.74
CA TYR A 276 -5.31 -38.09 11.88
C TYR A 276 -5.46 -39.19 10.82
N THR A 277 -5.21 -38.87 9.54
CA THR A 277 -5.34 -39.86 8.45
C THR A 277 -4.30 -40.99 8.52
N VAL A 278 -3.12 -40.74 9.06
CA VAL A 278 -2.10 -41.78 9.28
C VAL A 278 -2.47 -42.69 10.46
N VAL A 279 -2.95 -42.11 11.56
CA VAL A 279 -3.34 -42.87 12.76
C VAL A 279 -4.60 -43.70 12.47
N ALA A 280 -5.62 -43.12 11.84
CA ALA A 280 -6.83 -43.84 11.43
C ALA A 280 -6.50 -45.00 10.48
N GLY A 281 -5.64 -44.76 9.48
CA GLY A 281 -5.22 -45.81 8.54
C GLY A 281 -4.37 -46.92 9.14
N LYS A 282 -3.73 -46.71 10.31
CA LYS A 282 -3.06 -47.79 11.08
C LYS A 282 -4.06 -48.61 11.90
N ARG A 283 -5.14 -47.99 12.39
CA ARG A 283 -6.20 -48.67 13.15
C ARG A 283 -6.89 -49.73 12.29
N ASP A 284 -7.24 -49.39 11.05
CA ASP A 284 -7.91 -50.32 10.13
C ASP A 284 -7.05 -51.54 9.70
N SER A 285 -5.72 -51.44 9.80
CA SER A 285 -4.80 -52.55 9.51
C SER A 285 -4.52 -53.48 10.69
N LEU A 286 -4.91 -53.08 11.91
CA LEU A 286 -4.76 -53.90 13.12
C LEU A 286 -6.00 -54.77 13.40
N PHE A 287 -7.12 -54.49 12.72
CA PHE A 287 -8.39 -55.22 12.84
C PHE A 287 -8.73 -56.05 11.58
N LYS A 288 -7.78 -56.23 10.67
CA LYS A 288 -7.83 -57.18 9.55
C LYS A 288 -6.77 -58.24 9.74
#